data_AF-A0ABD2MRE4-F1
#
_entry.id   AF-A0ABD2MRE4-F1
#
_cell.length_a   1.000
_cell.length_b   1.000
_cell.length_c   1.000
_cell.angle_alpha   90.00
_cell.angle_beta   90.00
_cell.angle_gamma   90.00
#
_symmetry.space_group_name_H-M   'P 1'
#
loop_
_entity.id
_entity.type
_entity.pdbx_description
1 polymer ?
#
loop_
_entity_poly.entity_id
_entity_poly.type
_entity_poly.pdbx_seq_one_letter_code
_entity_poly.pdbx_strand_id
1 'polypeptide(L)'
;MDPQDDTVQEYLNTMYEEGYTSAINTYTRVQGSSKSCLDHIFLKSKLPLENFVPITWRINITDHKPVLLVVESPEKKIKIDRMRNGTKYEFIINYDRLKNILML
;
A
#
# COMPACT_ATOMS: atom_id res chain seq x y z
N MET A 1 -31.48 2.05 -5.85
CA MET A 1 -30.12 1.51 -5.73
C MET A 1 -29.39 1.93 -6.99
N ASP A 2 -28.29 2.66 -6.83
CA ASP A 2 -27.49 3.12 -7.97
C ASP A 2 -26.68 1.92 -8.47
N PRO A 3 -26.82 1.48 -9.73
CA PRO A 3 -26.24 0.22 -10.24
C PRO A 3 -24.69 0.19 -10.22
N GLN A 4 -24.05 1.30 -9.88
CA GLN A 4 -22.61 1.40 -9.74
C GLN A 4 -22.10 0.85 -8.38
N ASP A 5 -22.96 0.76 -7.37
CA ASP A 5 -22.61 0.27 -6.02
C ASP A 5 -22.48 -1.27 -5.99
N ASP A 6 -23.36 -1.98 -6.71
CA ASP A 6 -23.40 -3.44 -6.71
C ASP A 6 -22.12 -4.06 -7.30
N THR A 7 -21.55 -3.44 -8.34
CA THR A 7 -20.32 -3.95 -8.99
C THR A 7 -19.07 -3.73 -8.13
N VAL A 8 -19.00 -2.63 -7.39
CA VAL A 8 -17.90 -2.37 -6.45
C VAL A 8 -18.00 -3.33 -5.27
N GLN A 9 -19.21 -3.54 -4.74
CA GLN A 9 -19.40 -4.48 -3.64
C GLN A 9 -19.09 -5.92 -4.06
N GLU A 10 -19.47 -6.34 -5.26
CA GLU A 10 -19.13 -7.65 -5.82
C GLU A 10 -17.60 -7.82 -5.96
N TYR A 11 -16.90 -6.79 -6.45
CA TYR A 11 -15.44 -6.79 -6.52
C TYR A 11 -14.79 -6.96 -5.14
N LEU A 12 -15.24 -6.18 -4.13
CA LEU A 12 -14.71 -6.26 -2.78
C LEU A 12 -15.01 -7.63 -2.13
N ASN A 13 -16.20 -8.16 -2.34
CA ASN A 13 -16.60 -9.48 -1.85
C ASN A 13 -15.73 -10.58 -2.48
N THR A 14 -15.49 -10.51 -3.79
CA THR A 14 -14.65 -11.48 -4.51
C THR A 14 -13.23 -11.49 -3.94
N MET A 15 -12.64 -10.31 -3.74
CA MET A 15 -11.29 -10.21 -3.14
C MET A 15 -11.26 -10.80 -1.72
N TYR A 16 -12.30 -10.54 -0.92
CA TYR A 16 -12.42 -11.08 0.43
C TYR A 16 -12.55 -12.61 0.45
N GLU A 17 -13.41 -13.16 -0.42
CA GLU A 17 -13.61 -14.61 -0.57
C GLU A 17 -12.31 -15.32 -0.98
N GLU A 18 -11.49 -14.67 -1.81
CA GLU A 18 -10.15 -15.16 -2.20
C GLU A 18 -9.07 -14.98 -1.11
N GLY A 19 -9.46 -14.55 0.09
CA GLY A 19 -8.58 -14.42 1.26
C GLY A 19 -7.69 -13.18 1.24
N TYR A 20 -8.07 -12.14 0.49
CA TYR A 20 -7.42 -10.83 0.55
C TYR A 20 -8.14 -9.91 1.53
N THR A 21 -7.38 -9.06 2.23
CA THR A 21 -7.91 -8.00 3.10
C THR A 21 -7.57 -6.64 2.51
N SER A 22 -8.56 -5.75 2.39
CA SER A 22 -8.32 -4.36 1.97
C SER A 22 -7.61 -3.58 3.08
N ALA A 23 -6.42 -3.03 2.78
CA ALA A 23 -5.63 -2.23 3.70
C ALA A 23 -5.96 -0.73 3.64
N ILE A 24 -6.60 -0.25 2.57
CA ILE A 24 -6.96 1.16 2.39
C ILE A 24 -8.43 1.25 2.02
N ASN A 25 -9.20 1.96 2.84
CA ASN A 25 -10.64 2.18 2.65
C ASN A 25 -11.01 3.67 2.84
N THR A 26 -10.10 4.59 2.47
CA THR A 26 -10.31 6.04 2.52
C THR A 26 -10.33 6.63 1.11
N TYR A 27 -10.87 7.85 0.95
CA TYR A 27 -10.87 8.55 -0.34
C TYR A 27 -9.46 8.73 -0.89
N THR A 28 -9.20 8.10 -2.03
CA THR A 28 -7.97 8.19 -2.80
C THR A 28 -8.10 9.11 -3.99
N ARG A 29 -9.32 9.50 -4.39
CA ARG A 29 -9.58 10.55 -5.38
C ARG A 29 -10.46 11.63 -4.79
N VAL A 30 -10.09 12.89 -4.98
CA VAL A 30 -10.84 14.07 -4.55
C VAL A 30 -10.87 15.08 -5.69
N GLN A 31 -12.05 15.30 -6.26
CA GLN A 31 -12.27 16.26 -7.34
C GLN A 31 -13.39 17.23 -6.93
N GLY A 32 -13.01 18.46 -6.55
CA GLY A 32 -13.95 19.44 -6.01
C GLY A 32 -14.60 18.93 -4.71
N SER A 33 -15.92 18.81 -4.70
CA SER A 33 -16.70 18.25 -3.59
C SER A 33 -16.83 16.71 -3.64
N SER A 34 -16.50 16.09 -4.77
CA SER A 34 -16.60 14.64 -4.95
C SER A 34 -15.40 13.93 -4.33
N LYS A 35 -15.67 12.83 -3.62
CA LYS A 35 -14.66 12.00 -2.95
C LYS A 35 -14.95 10.53 -3.22
N SER A 36 -13.96 9.81 -3.73
CA SER A 36 -14.08 8.39 -4.09
C SER A 36 -12.85 7.60 -3.63
N CYS A 37 -13.04 6.34 -3.27
CA CYS A 37 -11.97 5.38 -3.06
C CYS A 37 -11.84 4.56 -4.34
N LEU A 38 -10.83 4.85 -5.16
CA LEU A 38 -10.62 4.16 -6.43
C LEU A 38 -9.32 3.33 -6.45
N ASP A 39 -8.38 3.69 -5.58
CA ASP A 39 -7.09 3.03 -5.47
C ASP A 39 -7.11 2.14 -4.22
N HIS A 40 -6.87 0.84 -4.41
CA HIS A 40 -6.94 -0.15 -3.33
C HIS A 40 -5.59 -0.84 -3.15
N ILE A 41 -5.31 -1.24 -1.92
CA ILE A 41 -4.21 -2.14 -1.59
C ILE A 41 -4.81 -3.35 -0.90
N PHE A 42 -4.66 -4.53 -1.50
CA PHE A 42 -5.14 -5.79 -0.95
C PHE A 42 -3.96 -6.61 -0.44
N LEU A 43 -4.11 -7.17 0.76
CA LEU A 43 -3.09 -7.98 1.43
C LEU A 43 -3.55 -9.43 1.51
N LYS A 44 -2.71 -10.33 1.04
CA LYS A 44 -2.80 -11.78 1.31
C LYS A 44 -1.47 -12.19 1.91
N SER A 45 -1.41 -12.20 3.24
CA SER A 45 -0.17 -12.46 3.97
C SER A 45 -0.41 -13.40 5.14
N LYS A 46 0.64 -14.15 5.48
CA LYS A 46 0.72 -14.92 6.73
C LYS A 46 1.17 -14.05 7.91
N LEU A 47 1.62 -12.81 7.65
CA LEU A 47 2.05 -11.88 8.67
C LEU A 47 0.83 -11.16 9.30
N PRO A 48 0.89 -10.79 10.59
CA PRO A 48 -0.12 -9.95 11.22
C PRO A 48 -0.32 -8.62 10.47
N LEU A 49 -1.55 -8.10 10.45
CA LEU A 49 -1.89 -6.85 9.75
C LEU A 49 -1.12 -5.63 10.27
N GLU A 50 -0.71 -5.64 11.54
CA GLU A 50 0.10 -4.58 12.16
C GLU A 50 1.50 -4.40 11.54
N ASN A 51 2.03 -5.42 10.84
CA ASN A 51 3.27 -5.32 10.07
C ASN A 51 3.13 -4.50 8.78
N PHE A 52 1.90 -4.09 8.46
CA PHE A 52 1.55 -3.34 7.28
C PHE A 52 0.98 -1.99 7.70
N VAL A 53 1.64 -0.91 7.30
CA VAL A 53 1.14 0.44 7.52
C VAL A 53 0.70 1.02 6.17
N PRO A 54 -0.60 0.94 5.86
CA PRO A 54 -1.16 1.63 4.70
C PRO A 54 -1.20 3.14 4.95
N ILE A 55 -0.76 3.92 3.97
CA ILE A 55 -0.68 5.37 4.06
C ILE A 55 -1.32 5.98 2.82
N THR A 56 -2.24 6.92 3.01
CA THR A 56 -2.69 7.82 1.95
C THR A 56 -1.96 9.15 2.08
N TRP A 57 -1.05 9.44 1.16
CA TRP A 57 -0.28 10.67 1.19
C TRP A 57 -1.15 11.83 0.69
N ARG A 58 -1.34 12.84 1.54
CA ARG A 58 -2.08 14.07 1.21
C ARG A 58 -1.23 15.04 0.40
N ILE A 59 -0.99 14.69 -0.86
CA ILE A 59 -0.35 15.57 -1.84
C ILE A 59 -1.35 15.86 -2.97
N ASN A 60 -1.36 17.11 -3.44
CA ASN A 60 -2.34 17.61 -4.40
C ASN A 60 -1.68 17.97 -5.75
N ILE A 61 -0.91 17.05 -6.33
CA ILE A 61 -0.37 17.20 -7.70
C ILE A 61 -1.42 16.80 -8.74
N THR A 62 -2.25 15.81 -8.42
CA THR A 62 -3.41 15.37 -9.22
C THR A 62 -4.65 15.35 -8.32
N ASP A 63 -5.81 15.01 -8.88
CA ASP A 63 -7.02 14.72 -8.12
C ASP A 63 -6.95 13.37 -7.39
N HIS A 64 -5.88 12.57 -7.59
CA HIS A 64 -5.59 11.37 -6.81
C HIS A 64 -4.58 11.65 -5.69
N LYS A 65 -4.81 11.02 -4.54
CA LYS A 65 -3.90 10.92 -3.41
C LYS A 65 -3.09 9.62 -3.55
N PRO A 66 -1.76 9.70 -3.62
CA PRO A 66 -0.92 8.51 -3.63
C PRO A 66 -1.20 7.61 -2.43
N VAL A 67 -1.24 6.31 -2.69
CA VAL A 67 -1.34 5.26 -1.67
C VAL A 67 -0.01 4.53 -1.56
N LEU A 68 0.44 4.31 -0.33
CA LEU A 68 1.68 3.61 -0.02
C LEU A 68 1.37 2.49 0.96
N LEU A 69 2.12 1.40 0.85
CA LEU A 69 2.14 0.34 1.83
C LEU A 69 3.56 0.26 2.39
N VAL A 70 3.70 0.54 3.68
CA VAL A 70 4.95 0.26 4.39
C VAL A 70 4.84 -1.16 4.93
N VAL A 71 5.76 -2.02 4.50
CA VAL A 71 5.89 -3.38 5.02
C VAL A 71 7.11 -3.39 5.92
N GLU A 72 6.91 -3.65 7.20
CA GLU A 72 8.03 -3.83 8.10
C GLU A 72 8.75 -5.14 7.75
N SER A 73 9.93 -5.03 7.14
CA SER A 73 10.79 -6.20 6.89
C SER A 73 11.52 -6.54 8.18
N PRO A 74 11.37 -7.75 8.73
CA PRO A 74 11.97 -8.03 10.03
C PRO A 74 13.49 -8.37 9.96
N GLU A 75 14.17 -8.20 8.81
CA GLU A 75 15.59 -8.54 8.61
C GLU A 75 16.51 -7.30 8.54
N LYS A 76 17.72 -7.43 9.12
CA LYS A 76 18.71 -6.35 9.26
C LYS A 76 19.61 -6.16 8.01
N LYS A 77 19.63 -4.91 7.53
CA LYS A 77 20.80 -4.07 7.21
C LYS A 77 21.73 -4.36 6.00
N ILE A 78 21.39 -3.93 4.77
CA ILE A 78 22.40 -3.60 3.72
C ILE A 78 22.93 -2.17 3.91
N LYS A 79 24.22 -1.93 4.13
CA LYS A 79 24.70 -0.54 4.13
C LYS A 79 24.94 -0.04 2.70
N ILE A 80 24.01 0.72 2.10
CA ILE A 80 24.34 1.50 0.89
C ILE A 80 24.84 2.86 1.32
N ASP A 81 26.16 3.04 1.41
CA ASP A 81 26.79 4.34 1.66
C ASP A 81 26.76 5.19 0.38
N ARG A 82 25.89 6.21 0.31
CA ARG A 82 25.98 7.27 -0.72
C ARG A 82 26.47 8.55 -0.10
N MET A 83 27.53 9.15 -0.65
CA MET A 83 27.91 10.52 -0.34
C MET A 83 27.30 11.47 -1.38
N ARG A 84 26.51 12.45 -0.92
CA ARG A 84 26.09 13.59 -1.74
C ARG A 84 26.29 14.86 -0.90
N ASN A 85 27.08 15.81 -1.40
CA ASN A 85 27.42 17.06 -0.69
C ASN A 85 28.02 16.86 0.72
N GLY A 86 28.87 15.85 0.92
CA GLY A 86 29.48 15.55 2.23
C GLY A 86 28.57 14.79 3.21
N THR A 87 27.30 14.58 2.86
CA THR A 87 26.34 13.82 3.69
C THR A 87 26.30 12.36 3.28
N LYS A 88 26.42 11.46 4.27
CA LYS A 88 26.37 10.01 4.12
C LYS A 88 24.93 9.50 4.30
N TYR A 89 24.43 8.76 3.32
CA TYR A 89 23.15 8.06 3.38
C TYR A 89 23.41 6.55 3.44
N GLU A 90 22.67 5.79 4.27
CA GLU A 90 22.76 4.32 4.40
C GLU A 90 21.41 3.70 4.02
N PHE A 91 21.33 2.86 2.97
CA PHE A 91 20.08 2.19 2.57
C PHE A 91 20.16 0.67 2.63
N ILE A 92 19.23 0.09 3.38
CA ILE A 92 19.18 -1.30 3.80
C ILE A 92 17.96 -1.98 3.18
N ILE A 93 18.15 -3.05 2.39
CA ILE A 93 17.04 -3.85 1.84
C ILE A 93 17.38 -5.33 1.92
N ASN A 94 16.58 -6.13 2.63
CA ASN A 94 16.78 -7.57 2.70
C ASN A 94 15.87 -8.32 1.70
N TYR A 95 16.47 -8.90 0.67
CA TYR A 95 15.75 -9.41 -0.51
C TYR A 95 15.28 -10.87 -0.40
N ASP A 96 15.97 -11.73 0.36
CA ASP A 96 15.54 -13.11 0.55
C ASP A 96 14.27 -13.19 1.40
N ARG A 97 14.10 -12.23 2.30
CA ARG A 97 12.88 -12.08 3.07
C ARG A 97 11.74 -11.43 2.30
N LEU A 98 12.05 -10.46 1.43
CA LEU A 98 11.05 -9.82 0.58
C LEU A 98 10.46 -10.82 -0.44
N LYS A 99 11.28 -11.71 -1.00
CA LYS A 99 10.86 -12.81 -1.88
C LYS A 99 9.84 -13.75 -1.21
N ASN A 100 10.11 -14.18 0.02
CA ASN A 100 9.20 -15.03 0.79
C ASN A 100 7.85 -14.36 1.12
N ILE A 101 7.81 -13.02 1.28
CA ILE A 101 6.58 -12.27 1.63
C ILE A 101 5.69 -12.00 0.42
N LEU A 102 6.25 -11.90 -0.78
CA LEU A 102 5.53 -11.68 -2.04
C LEU A 102 5.20 -12.96 -2.82
N MET A 103 5.55 -14.14 -2.27
CA MET A 103 5.48 -15.44 -2.97
C MET A 103 6.27 -15.47 -4.31
N LEU A 104 7.49 -14.89 -4.35
CA LEU A 104 8.47 -14.94 -5.46
C LEU A 104 9.69 -15.80 -5.14
#